data_AF-A0A090D995-F1
#
_entry.id   AF-A0A090D995-F1
#
_cell.length_a   1.000
_cell.length_b   1.000
_cell.length_c   1.000
_cell.angle_alpha   90.00
_cell.angle_beta   90.00
_cell.angle_gamma   90.00
#
_symmetry.space_group_name_H-M   'P 1'
#
loop_
_entity.id
_entity.type
_entity.pdbx_description
1 polymer ?
#
loop_
_entity_poly.entity_id
_entity_poly.type
_entity_poly.pdbx_seq_one_letter_code
_entity_poly.pdbx_strand_id
1 'polypeptide(L)'
;MTFLAALRHDRVEAPWLIDGPINGERFLLYVEKVLVPTLQPGDIVVMDNLGSHKSKAVRRAIRKAGAKLFFLPKYSPDLNPIEQLFPKLKHWLRKAAKRTVEAVCDAIGQTLNRVTPHECSNYFANSGYDRS
;
A
#
# COMPACT_ATOMS: atom_id res chain seq x y z
N MET A 1 -0.17 13.46 -9.22
CA MET A 1 0.65 12.29 -8.82
C MET A 1 -0.03 11.53 -7.70
N THR A 2 -0.08 10.21 -7.83
CA THR A 2 -0.70 9.27 -6.88
C THR A 2 0.35 8.25 -6.47
N PHE A 3 0.50 8.02 -5.17
CA PHE A 3 1.39 7.01 -4.61
C PHE A 3 0.57 5.82 -4.14
N LEU A 4 1.01 4.61 -4.51
CA LEU A 4 0.47 3.34 -4.04
C LEU A 4 1.58 2.56 -3.36
N ALA A 5 1.22 1.81 -2.34
CA ALA A 5 2.10 0.85 -1.69
C ALA A 5 1.24 -0.19 -0.97
N ALA A 6 1.89 -1.30 -0.61
CA ALA A 6 1.41 -2.23 0.39
C ALA A 6 2.20 -2.02 1.70
N LEU A 7 1.59 -2.40 2.82
CA LEU A 7 2.25 -2.43 4.11
C LEU A 7 2.17 -3.86 4.65
N ARG A 8 3.33 -4.42 5.01
CA ARG A 8 3.45 -5.66 5.77
C ARG A 8 3.81 -5.31 7.22
N HIS A 9 3.61 -6.25 8.13
CA HIS A 9 3.89 -6.07 9.56
C HIS A 9 5.35 -5.67 9.87
N ASP A 10 6.26 -5.86 8.92
CA ASP A 10 7.70 -5.67 9.05
C ASP A 10 8.30 -4.65 8.06
N ARG A 11 7.56 -4.23 7.02
CA ARG A 11 8.08 -3.33 5.98
C ARG A 11 7.00 -2.71 5.10
N VAL A 12 7.35 -1.60 4.44
CA VAL A 12 6.59 -1.11 3.28
C VAL A 12 6.98 -1.92 2.06
N GLU A 13 6.02 -2.28 1.22
CA GLU A 13 6.20 -3.19 0.09
C GLU A 13 5.52 -2.63 -1.17
N ALA A 14 5.97 -3.05 -2.35
CA ALA A 14 5.35 -2.71 -3.63
C ALA A 14 5.08 -1.19 -3.85
N PRO A 15 6.03 -0.27 -3.58
CA PRO A 15 5.80 1.15 -3.82
C PRO A 15 5.70 1.47 -5.31
N TRP A 16 4.72 2.28 -5.71
CA TRP A 16 4.57 2.76 -7.08
C TRP A 16 4.04 4.20 -7.14
N LEU A 17 4.57 4.98 -8.08
CA LEU A 17 4.21 6.37 -8.29
C LEU A 17 3.62 6.52 -9.70
N ILE A 18 2.40 7.03 -9.78
CA ILE A 18 1.66 7.22 -11.04
C ILE A 18 1.37 8.71 -11.22
N ASP A 19 1.47 9.21 -12.44
CA ASP A 19 0.95 10.54 -12.75
C ASP A 19 -0.56 10.54 -13.04
N GLY A 20 -1.27 11.49 -12.43
CA GLY A 20 -2.73 11.55 -12.43
C GLY A 20 -3.44 10.61 -11.44
N PRO A 21 -4.79 10.54 -11.50
CA PRO A 21 -5.61 9.78 -10.57
C PRO A 21 -5.53 8.27 -10.81
N ILE A 22 -5.90 7.49 -9.78
CA ILE A 22 -6.08 6.05 -9.88
C ILE A 22 -7.47 5.71 -10.43
N ASN A 23 -7.55 4.69 -11.30
CA ASN A 23 -8.80 4.09 -11.76
C ASN A 23 -8.67 2.55 -11.73
N GLY A 24 -9.72 1.83 -12.11
CA GLY A 24 -9.72 0.36 -12.07
C GLY A 24 -8.64 -0.30 -12.93
N GLU A 25 -8.32 0.27 -14.11
CA GLU A 25 -7.30 -0.27 -15.02
C GLU A 25 -5.89 -0.02 -14.48
N ARG A 26 -5.58 1.22 -14.06
CA ARG A 26 -4.29 1.57 -13.45
C ARG A 26 -4.06 0.79 -12.16
N PHE A 27 -5.12 0.55 -11.39
CA PHE A 27 -5.04 -0.27 -10.18
C PHE A 27 -4.80 -1.76 -10.49
N LEU A 28 -5.46 -2.32 -11.52
CA LEU A 28 -5.16 -3.67 -11.97
C LEU A 28 -3.70 -3.79 -12.42
N LEU A 29 -3.19 -2.82 -13.17
CA LEU A 29 -1.80 -2.79 -13.61
C LEU A 29 -0.82 -2.77 -12.42
N TYR A 30 -1.10 -1.95 -11.40
CA TYR A 30 -0.36 -1.96 -10.13
C TYR A 30 -0.35 -3.34 -9.50
N VAL A 31 -1.53 -3.98 -9.40
CA VAL A 31 -1.67 -5.29 -8.76
C VAL A 31 -0.85 -6.34 -9.52
N GLU A 32 -0.97 -6.41 -10.84
CA GLU A 32 -0.30 -7.45 -11.64
C GLU A 32 1.21 -7.25 -11.74
N LYS A 33 1.68 -6.00 -11.83
CA LYS A 33 3.09 -5.70 -12.12
C LYS A 33 3.92 -5.40 -10.89
N VAL A 34 3.30 -4.97 -9.80
CA VAL A 34 4.03 -4.47 -8.62
C VAL A 34 3.65 -5.27 -7.37
N LEU A 35 2.35 -5.47 -7.09
CA LEU A 35 1.94 -6.17 -5.87
C LEU A 35 2.13 -7.69 -5.98
N VAL A 36 1.54 -8.34 -6.99
CA VAL A 36 1.54 -9.80 -7.14
C VAL A 36 2.95 -10.40 -7.10
N PRO A 37 3.98 -9.81 -7.73
CA PRO A 37 5.35 -10.32 -7.65
C PRO A 37 5.94 -10.38 -6.23
N THR A 38 5.40 -9.62 -5.26
CA THR A 38 5.87 -9.62 -3.86
C THR A 38 5.09 -10.56 -2.96
N LEU A 39 4.00 -11.16 -3.45
CA LEU A 39 3.14 -12.05 -2.67
C LEU A 39 3.70 -13.47 -2.62
N GLN A 40 3.47 -14.13 -1.49
CA GLN A 40 3.71 -15.56 -1.31
C GLN A 40 2.39 -16.33 -1.14
N PRO A 41 2.34 -17.62 -1.53
CA PRO A 41 1.19 -18.46 -1.23
C PRO A 41 0.87 -18.44 0.27
N GLY A 42 -0.41 -18.22 0.61
CA GLY A 42 -0.86 -18.08 2.00
C GLY A 42 -0.96 -16.64 2.49
N ASP A 43 -0.37 -15.65 1.79
CA ASP A 43 -0.50 -14.24 2.15
C ASP A 43 -1.96 -13.78 2.17
N ILE A 44 -2.25 -12.81 3.04
CA ILE A 44 -3.55 -12.16 3.14
C ILE A 44 -3.40 -10.72 2.68
N VAL A 45 -4.02 -10.39 1.55
CA VAL A 45 -4.16 -9.02 1.09
C VAL A 45 -5.45 -8.45 1.66
N VAL A 46 -5.33 -7.37 2.42
CA VAL A 46 -6.45 -6.57 2.91
C VAL A 46 -6.48 -5.27 2.11
N MET A 47 -7.62 -4.93 1.52
CA MET A 47 -7.79 -3.69 0.76
C MET A 47 -8.97 -2.87 1.29
N ASP A 48 -8.89 -1.55 1.15
CA ASP A 48 -10.05 -0.70 1.36
C ASP A 48 -11.20 -1.05 0.37
N ASN A 49 -12.38 -0.51 0.65
CA ASN A 49 -13.61 -0.83 -0.07
C ASN A 49 -13.87 0.09 -1.30
N LEU A 50 -12.85 0.77 -1.84
CA LEU A 50 -12.96 1.68 -2.98
C LEU A 50 -13.35 0.94 -4.27
N GLY A 51 -14.12 1.60 -5.15
CA GLY A 51 -14.63 1.00 -6.38
C GLY A 51 -13.52 0.46 -7.31
N SER A 52 -12.38 1.17 -7.41
CA SER A 52 -11.22 0.76 -8.20
C SER A 52 -10.62 -0.59 -7.77
N HIS A 53 -10.78 -0.98 -6.50
CA HIS A 53 -10.19 -2.20 -5.95
C HIS A 53 -11.03 -3.46 -6.22
N LYS A 54 -12.27 -3.30 -6.70
CA LYS A 54 -13.26 -4.39 -6.76
C LYS A 54 -13.31 -5.16 -8.07
N SER A 55 -12.39 -4.91 -8.99
CA SER A 55 -12.43 -5.59 -10.28
C SER A 55 -12.26 -7.11 -10.11
N LYS A 56 -13.01 -7.90 -10.88
CA LYS A 56 -12.86 -9.37 -10.89
C LYS A 56 -11.44 -9.78 -11.29
N ALA A 57 -10.78 -8.98 -12.13
CA ALA A 57 -9.40 -9.20 -12.56
C ALA A 57 -8.40 -9.09 -11.41
N VAL A 58 -8.53 -8.06 -10.55
CA VAL A 58 -7.68 -7.88 -9.36
C VAL A 58 -7.78 -9.10 -8.44
N ARG A 59 -9.01 -9.55 -8.13
CA ARG A 59 -9.23 -10.73 -7.31
C ARG A 59 -8.58 -11.98 -7.90
N ARG A 60 -8.68 -12.17 -9.22
CA ARG A 60 -8.10 -13.32 -9.91
C ARG A 60 -6.57 -13.27 -9.88
N ALA A 61 -5.97 -12.10 -10.09
CA ALA A 61 -4.52 -11.92 -10.06
C ALA A 61 -3.93 -12.30 -8.69
N ILE A 62 -4.52 -11.79 -7.60
CA ILE A 62 -4.08 -12.09 -6.22
C ILE A 62 -4.24 -13.59 -5.91
N ARG A 63 -5.39 -14.19 -6.26
CA ARG A 63 -5.63 -15.63 -6.01
C ARG A 63 -4.71 -16.53 -6.82
N LYS A 64 -4.33 -16.14 -8.03
CA LYS A 64 -3.39 -16.90 -8.87
C LYS A 64 -1.99 -16.97 -8.22
N ALA A 65 -1.63 -15.99 -7.40
CA ALA A 65 -0.41 -16.02 -6.59
C ALA A 65 -0.51 -16.91 -5.34
N GLY A 66 -1.66 -17.54 -5.09
CA GLY A 66 -1.91 -18.34 -3.89
C GLY A 66 -2.28 -17.50 -2.65
N ALA A 67 -2.52 -16.20 -2.80
CA ALA A 67 -2.91 -15.30 -1.73
C ALA A 67 -4.44 -15.19 -1.58
N LYS A 68 -4.88 -14.80 -0.39
CA LYS A 68 -6.29 -14.50 -0.05
C LYS A 68 -6.53 -12.99 -0.16
N LEU A 69 -7.76 -12.61 -0.48
CA LEU A 69 -8.17 -11.21 -0.58
C LEU A 69 -9.39 -10.94 0.32
N PHE A 70 -9.26 -9.96 1.21
CA PHE A 70 -10.33 -9.41 2.03
C PHE A 70 -10.51 -7.91 1.78
N PHE A 71 -11.73 -7.43 1.93
CA PHE A 71 -12.06 -6.02 1.87
C PHE A 71 -12.47 -5.54 3.26
N LEU A 72 -12.00 -4.35 3.64
CA LEU A 72 -12.46 -3.69 4.85
C LEU A 72 -13.93 -3.25 4.73
N PRO A 73 -14.65 -3.09 5.85
CA PRO A 73 -15.94 -2.43 5.85
C PRO A 73 -15.85 -1.01 5.25
N LYS A 74 -16.96 -0.51 4.71
CA LYS A 74 -16.98 0.84 4.16
C LYS A 74 -16.71 1.86 5.27
N TYR A 75 -15.92 2.89 4.95
CA TYR A 75 -15.60 4.00 5.85
C TYR A 75 -14.86 3.56 7.13
N SER A 76 -14.04 2.51 7.06
CA SER A 76 -13.21 2.02 8.17
C SER A 76 -11.71 2.24 7.92
N PRO A 77 -11.23 3.50 7.78
CA PRO A 77 -9.81 3.78 7.59
C PRO A 77 -8.97 3.43 8.83
N ASP A 78 -9.59 3.41 10.01
CA ASP A 78 -9.00 3.00 11.29
C ASP A 78 -8.52 1.53 11.26
N LEU A 79 -9.21 0.67 10.50
CA LEU A 79 -8.85 -0.73 10.29
C LEU A 79 -7.81 -0.94 9.20
N ASN A 80 -7.30 0.13 8.56
CA ASN A 80 -6.31 0.07 7.49
C ASN A 80 -4.94 0.58 7.98
N PRO A 81 -4.00 -0.31 8.36
CA PRO A 81 -2.73 0.10 8.98
C PRO A 81 -1.91 1.11 8.16
N ILE A 82 -1.96 1.01 6.82
CA ILE A 82 -1.19 1.89 5.92
C ILE A 82 -1.65 3.36 5.97
N GLU A 83 -2.87 3.63 6.43
CA GLU A 83 -3.36 5.01 6.59
C GLU A 83 -2.53 5.80 7.61
N GLN A 84 -1.93 5.13 8.60
CA GLN A 84 -1.07 5.76 9.59
C GLN A 84 0.31 6.17 9.01
N LEU A 85 0.78 5.46 7.97
CA LEU A 85 2.04 5.76 7.29
C LEU A 85 1.94 7.01 6.39
N PHE A 86 0.82 7.21 5.70
CA PHE A 86 0.70 8.25 4.68
C PHE A 86 0.89 9.69 5.19
N PRO A 87 0.39 10.11 6.36
CA PRO A 87 0.69 11.43 6.93
C PRO A 87 2.19 11.64 7.16
N LYS A 88 2.90 10.62 7.63
CA LYS A 88 4.34 10.66 7.89
C LYS A 88 5.14 10.77 6.59
N LEU A 89 4.76 9.98 5.58
CA LEU A 89 5.31 10.09 4.21
C LEU A 89 5.09 11.49 3.62
N LYS A 90 3.87 12.04 3.71
CA LYS A 90 3.56 13.40 3.25
C LYS A 90 4.40 14.45 3.97
N HIS A 91 4.59 14.33 5.28
CA HIS A 91 5.43 15.24 6.05
C HIS A 91 6.89 15.22 5.55
N TRP A 92 7.46 14.03 5.37
CA TRP A 92 8.83 13.89 4.87
C TRP A 92 9.01 14.41 3.45
N LEU A 93 8.05 14.15 2.55
CA LEU A 93 8.07 14.65 1.18
C LEU A 93 7.97 16.18 1.13
N ARG A 94 7.11 16.79 1.96
CA ARG A 94 7.03 18.25 2.11
C ARG A 94 8.36 18.84 2.57
N LYS A 95 9.03 18.20 3.53
CA LYS A 95 10.35 18.62 4.03
C LYS A 95 11.44 18.52 2.96
N ALA A 96 11.38 17.52 2.08
CA ALA A 96 12.35 17.36 0.99
C ALA A 96 12.23 18.46 -0.09
N ALA A 97 11.08 19.13 -0.20
CA ALA A 97 10.81 20.27 -1.08
C ALA A 97 11.21 20.07 -2.56
N LYS A 98 11.22 18.82 -3.04
CA LYS A 98 11.60 18.47 -4.41
C LYS A 98 10.47 18.82 -5.39
N ARG A 99 10.84 19.36 -6.57
CA ARG A 99 9.91 19.89 -7.57
C ARG A 99 9.88 19.11 -8.89
N THR A 100 10.67 18.05 -9.02
CA THR A 100 10.67 17.15 -10.19
C THR A 100 10.19 15.76 -9.79
N VAL A 101 9.64 15.01 -10.74
CA VAL A 101 9.12 13.65 -10.50
C VAL A 101 10.24 12.73 -10.01
N GLU A 102 11.41 12.80 -10.65
CA GLU A 102 12.59 12.00 -10.30
C GLU A 102 13.04 12.27 -8.87
N ALA A 103 13.14 13.53 -8.49
CA ALA A 103 13.55 13.90 -7.15
C ALA A 103 12.51 13.52 -6.08
N VAL A 104 11.22 13.46 -6.45
CA VAL A 104 10.17 12.91 -5.57
C VAL A 104 10.31 11.40 -5.45
N CYS A 105 10.57 10.66 -6.53
CA CYS A 105 10.84 9.23 -6.49
C CYS A 105 12.02 8.90 -5.56
N ASP A 106 13.14 9.62 -5.70
CA ASP A 106 14.32 9.45 -4.85
C ASP A 106 14.00 9.76 -3.39
N ALA A 107 13.26 10.85 -3.14
CA ALA A 107 12.83 11.22 -1.79
C ALA A 107 11.91 10.16 -1.20
N ILE A 108 10.98 9.57 -1.96
CA ILE A 108 10.14 8.46 -1.52
C ILE A 108 11.03 7.27 -1.14
N GLY A 109 11.96 6.84 -2.01
CA GLY A 109 12.84 5.71 -1.73
C GLY A 109 13.65 5.89 -0.44
N GLN A 110 14.31 7.05 -0.27
CA GLN A 110 15.04 7.38 0.95
C GLN A 110 14.15 7.42 2.19
N THR A 111 12.90 7.85 2.01
CA THR A 111 11.94 7.98 3.09
C THR A 111 11.38 6.62 3.52
N LEU A 112 11.09 5.73 2.57
CA LEU A 112 10.65 4.36 2.85
C LEU A 112 11.71 3.59 3.64
N ASN A 113 13.00 3.82 3.37
CA ASN A 113 14.10 3.23 4.15
C ASN A 113 14.14 3.66 5.63
N ARG A 114 13.37 4.68 6.04
CA ARG A 114 13.26 5.11 7.44
C ARG A 114 12.17 4.37 8.20
N VAL A 115 11.27 3.68 7.50
CA VAL A 115 10.17 2.93 8.13
C VAL A 115 10.75 1.62 8.65
N THR A 116 10.73 1.45 9.97
CA THR A 116 11.32 0.27 10.63
C THR A 116 10.28 -0.85 10.77
N PRO A 117 10.73 -2.12 10.92
CA PRO A 117 9.81 -3.22 11.21
C PRO A 117 8.97 -3.01 12.46
N HIS A 118 9.57 -2.45 13.52
CA HIS A 118 8.84 -2.13 14.76
C HIS A 118 7.76 -1.06 14.55
N GLU A 119 8.04 -0.05 13.71
CA GLU A 119 7.04 0.95 13.34
C GLU A 119 5.89 0.32 12.54
N CYS A 120 6.19 -0.57 11.60
CA CYS A 120 5.18 -1.31 10.86
C CYS A 120 4.29 -2.16 11.79
N SER A 121 4.89 -2.89 12.75
CA SER A 121 4.12 -3.71 13.69
C SER A 121 3.20 -2.86 14.56
N ASN A 122 3.64 -1.65 14.95
CA ASN A 122 2.83 -0.72 15.72
C ASN A 122 1.62 -0.22 14.92
N TYR A 123 1.75 -0.01 13.60
CA TYR A 123 0.61 0.33 12.74
C TYR A 123 -0.45 -0.78 12.73
N PHE A 124 -0.03 -2.03 12.64
CA PHE A 124 -0.95 -3.18 12.71
C PHE A 124 -1.62 -3.30 14.09
N ALA A 125 -0.86 -3.17 15.17
CA ALA A 125 -1.40 -3.18 16.53
C ALA A 125 -2.46 -2.08 16.75
N ASN A 126 -2.13 -0.84 16.36
CA ASN A 126 -3.05 0.31 16.46
C ASN A 126 -4.34 0.13 15.64
N SER A 127 -4.31 -0.67 14.58
CA SER A 127 -5.48 -1.01 13.77
C SER A 127 -6.19 -2.30 14.22
N GLY A 128 -5.81 -2.87 15.36
CA GLY A 128 -6.49 -3.99 16.01
C GLY A 128 -6.06 -5.39 15.55
N TYR A 129 -4.93 -5.52 14.86
CA TYR A 129 -4.42 -6.81 14.35
C TYR A 129 -3.53 -7.57 15.35
N ASP A 130 -3.28 -7.01 16.55
CA ASP A 130 -2.47 -7.63 17.62
C ASP A 130 -3.31 -8.36 18.67
N ARG A 131 -4.65 -8.34 18.55
CA ARG A 131 -5.55 -8.94 19.52
C ARG A 131 -5.69 -10.45 19.26
N SER A 132 -4.83 -11.22 19.92
CA SER A 132 -5.08 -12.64 20.25
C SER A 132 -5.68 -12.78 21.64
#